data_AF-A0A842S812-F1
#
_entry.id   AF-A0A842S812-F1
#
_cell.length_a   1.000
_cell.length_b   1.000
_cell.length_c   1.000
_cell.angle_alpha   90.00
_cell.angle_beta   90.00
_cell.angle_gamma   90.00
#
_symmetry.space_group_name_H-M   'P 1'
#
loop_
_entity.id
_entity.type
_entity.pdbx_description
1 polymer ?
#
loop_
_entity_poly.entity_id
_entity_poly.type
_entity_poly.pdbx_seq_one_letter_code
_entity_poly.pdbx_strand_id
1 'polypeptide(L)'
;MKKFLCIYLILGLAFVQSVFGLATITDVTSPLPDGVYYEGAVIPIEVVFSEPVFVEYTDPVNHHIGMVMDTKETIGWAFYGSGNGTNNLIFNILIGMDMNSCDLAYTQLDFWPYPKIDFGHGNIVDANGLQVDPKLPTPGEAGSLDFNKEIITLSVSWPPVLHCNVQSPIDNDGEGYTSDIDCDDTDPEVNPGASEVCDEIDNDCDGTVDEGVKDTYYYDGDSDLYGDSGDTIQSCSSPTGYVTDGTDCDDTDPEVNPGASEVCDEIDNDCDGLDMDKDKDGVNDCSGQDYCFGSEIPDFNLYQEIKINRYALIDHDTSFDTRFKNSKNLGPKISLKQILDCKFGDNDAKYKFACDQNALKEWIHKNRKWMKDCLGPQLR
;
A
#
# COMPACT_ATOMS: atom_id res chain seq x y z
N MET A 1 22.87 -9.41 -53.27
CA MET A 1 22.29 -9.88 -51.99
C MET A 1 23.04 -11.07 -51.37
N LYS A 2 24.38 -11.15 -51.47
CA LYS A 2 25.20 -12.19 -50.77
C LYS A 2 26.41 -11.63 -50.00
N LYS A 3 26.63 -10.31 -50.03
CA LYS A 3 27.71 -9.63 -49.28
C LYS A 3 27.23 -8.91 -48.02
N PHE A 4 25.93 -8.74 -47.82
CA PHE A 4 25.34 -8.13 -46.62
C PHE A 4 24.99 -9.13 -45.52
N LEU A 5 24.90 -10.43 -45.84
CA LEU A 5 24.57 -11.47 -44.85
C LEU A 5 25.77 -11.89 -43.99
N CYS A 6 27.01 -11.64 -44.44
CA CYS A 6 28.22 -12.00 -43.72
C CYS A 6 28.60 -10.97 -42.63
N ILE A 7 28.11 -9.72 -42.74
CA ILE A 7 28.35 -8.67 -41.74
C ILE A 7 27.41 -8.87 -40.53
N TYR A 8 26.17 -9.35 -40.76
CA TYR A 8 25.26 -9.73 -39.67
C TYR A 8 25.71 -11.00 -38.91
N LEU A 9 26.47 -11.89 -39.54
CA LEU A 9 27.01 -13.07 -38.86
C LEU A 9 28.25 -12.79 -38.01
N ILE A 10 28.97 -11.69 -38.28
CA ILE A 10 30.16 -11.28 -37.51
C ILE A 10 29.78 -10.27 -36.41
N LEU A 11 28.74 -9.45 -36.62
CA LEU A 11 28.17 -8.57 -35.57
C LEU A 11 27.17 -9.29 -34.64
N GLY A 12 26.66 -10.46 -35.03
CA GLY A 12 25.81 -11.32 -34.19
C GLY A 12 26.56 -12.24 -33.22
N LEU A 13 27.90 -12.18 -33.19
CA LEU A 13 28.76 -12.95 -32.28
C LEU A 13 29.31 -12.12 -31.10
N ALA A 14 28.92 -10.84 -30.99
CA ALA A 14 29.30 -9.96 -29.89
C ALA A 14 28.10 -9.52 -29.02
N PHE A 15 26.94 -10.17 -29.16
CA PHE A 15 25.74 -9.86 -28.36
C PHE A 15 24.93 -11.12 -28.02
N VAL A 16 25.64 -12.18 -27.66
CA VAL A 16 25.11 -13.20 -26.73
C VAL A 16 26.01 -13.14 -25.52
N GLN A 17 26.02 -11.99 -24.83
CA GLN A 17 26.50 -11.96 -23.46
C GLN A 17 25.39 -12.61 -22.65
N SER A 18 25.51 -13.93 -22.52
CA SER A 18 25.17 -14.71 -21.33
C SER A 18 23.84 -14.34 -20.66
N VAL A 19 22.84 -15.20 -20.82
CA VAL A 19 21.68 -15.29 -19.90
C VAL A 19 22.09 -16.10 -18.63
N PHE A 20 23.37 -16.11 -18.26
CA PHE A 20 23.83 -16.67 -17.00
C PHE A 20 23.88 -15.53 -15.99
N GLY A 21 23.10 -15.65 -14.91
CA GLY A 21 23.14 -14.68 -13.80
C GLY A 21 24.52 -14.67 -13.16
N LEU A 22 24.85 -13.57 -12.48
CA LEU A 22 26.11 -13.46 -11.72
C LEU A 22 26.16 -14.55 -10.64
N ALA A 23 27.35 -15.08 -10.35
CA ALA A 23 27.52 -15.97 -9.21
C ALA A 23 27.15 -15.24 -7.91
N THR A 24 26.35 -15.88 -7.06
CA THR A 24 25.89 -15.33 -5.78
C THR A 24 26.35 -16.21 -4.63
N ILE A 25 26.51 -15.62 -3.45
CA ILE A 25 26.75 -16.36 -2.22
C ILE A 25 25.44 -17.03 -1.78
N THR A 26 25.51 -18.31 -1.47
CA THR A 26 24.34 -19.14 -1.11
C THR A 26 24.40 -19.66 0.32
N ASP A 27 25.59 -19.77 0.90
CA ASP A 27 25.79 -20.29 2.24
C ASP A 27 27.14 -19.82 2.81
N VAL A 28 27.21 -19.63 4.12
CA VAL A 28 28.45 -19.36 4.86
C VAL A 28 28.50 -20.32 6.04
N THR A 29 29.56 -21.12 6.10
CA THR A 29 29.72 -22.18 7.10
C THR A 29 31.17 -22.33 7.53
N SER A 30 31.50 -23.37 8.27
CA SER A 30 32.87 -23.74 8.60
C SER A 30 33.03 -25.25 8.57
N PRO A 31 34.16 -25.79 8.08
CA PRO A 31 34.46 -27.22 8.19
C PRO A 31 34.79 -27.64 9.62
N LEU A 32 34.95 -26.70 10.55
CA LEU A 32 35.20 -27.00 11.95
C LEU A 32 33.92 -27.51 12.65
N PRO A 33 34.04 -28.51 13.56
CA PRO A 33 32.93 -28.88 14.44
C PRO A 33 32.50 -27.71 15.33
N ASP A 34 31.24 -27.71 15.73
CA ASP A 34 30.74 -26.80 16.75
C ASP A 34 31.46 -27.04 18.08
N GLY A 35 31.69 -25.97 18.83
CA GLY A 35 32.43 -26.02 20.08
C GLY A 35 33.32 -24.83 20.32
N VAL A 36 34.20 -24.98 21.31
CA VAL A 36 34.98 -23.88 21.88
C VAL A 36 36.39 -23.83 21.30
N TYR A 37 36.78 -22.67 20.79
CA TYR A 37 38.09 -22.36 20.23
C TYR A 37 38.72 -21.20 21.01
N TYR A 38 40.04 -21.25 21.18
CA TYR A 38 40.77 -20.31 22.03
C TYR A 38 41.62 -19.35 21.20
N GLU A 39 42.03 -18.24 21.81
CA GLU A 39 43.02 -17.31 21.24
C GLU A 39 44.19 -18.03 20.55
N GLY A 40 44.54 -17.55 19.37
CA GLY A 40 45.57 -18.13 18.50
C GLY A 40 45.09 -19.27 17.60
N ALA A 41 43.85 -19.76 17.77
CA ALA A 41 43.27 -20.69 16.81
C ALA A 41 42.88 -19.96 15.52
N VAL A 42 42.96 -20.68 14.39
CA VAL A 42 42.53 -20.20 13.08
C VAL A 42 41.19 -20.85 12.75
N ILE A 43 40.17 -20.06 12.49
CA ILE A 43 38.85 -20.50 12.08
C ILE A 43 38.73 -20.34 10.56
N PRO A 44 38.66 -21.44 9.78
CA PRO A 44 38.31 -21.39 8.37
C PRO A 44 36.81 -21.18 8.23
N ILE A 45 36.43 -20.13 7.52
CA ILE A 45 35.07 -19.79 7.10
C ILE A 45 34.94 -20.18 5.64
N GLU A 46 34.01 -21.07 5.33
CA GLU A 46 33.70 -21.52 4.00
C GLU A 46 32.52 -20.71 3.44
N VAL A 47 32.79 -19.97 2.37
CA VAL A 47 31.77 -19.22 1.62
C VAL A 47 31.43 -20.00 0.35
N VAL A 48 30.16 -20.36 0.20
CA VAL A 48 29.66 -21.20 -0.89
C VAL A 48 28.95 -20.33 -1.93
N PHE A 49 29.46 -20.35 -3.15
CA PHE A 49 28.91 -19.68 -4.32
C PHE A 49 28.01 -20.63 -5.13
N SER A 50 27.06 -20.04 -5.85
CA SER A 50 26.13 -20.75 -6.75
C SER A 50 26.84 -21.50 -7.88
N GLU A 51 28.07 -21.11 -8.22
CA GLU A 51 28.90 -21.70 -9.27
C GLU A 51 30.40 -21.51 -8.96
N PRO A 52 31.32 -22.13 -9.73
CA PRO A 52 32.75 -21.96 -9.50
C PRO A 52 33.21 -20.50 -9.73
N VAL A 53 34.00 -19.98 -8.79
CA VAL A 53 34.51 -18.61 -8.83
C VAL A 53 36.04 -18.57 -8.81
N PHE A 54 36.60 -17.51 -9.38
CA PHE A 54 38.02 -17.29 -9.55
C PHE A 54 38.45 -16.02 -8.84
N VAL A 55 39.48 -16.14 -8.01
CA VAL A 55 40.11 -15.03 -7.31
C VAL A 55 41.22 -14.46 -8.17
N GLU A 56 41.11 -13.17 -8.49
CA GLU A 56 42.11 -12.41 -9.24
C GLU A 56 42.68 -11.28 -8.37
N TYR A 57 43.99 -11.05 -8.46
CA TYR A 57 44.63 -9.96 -7.74
C TYR A 57 45.11 -8.90 -8.73
N THR A 58 44.72 -7.65 -8.50
CA THR A 58 45.15 -6.52 -9.34
C THR A 58 46.52 -5.99 -8.91
N ASP A 59 46.90 -6.17 -7.64
CA ASP A 59 48.22 -5.86 -7.09
C ASP A 59 48.86 -7.13 -6.48
N PRO A 60 50.00 -7.61 -6.98
CA PRO A 60 50.67 -8.81 -6.46
C PRO A 60 51.36 -8.60 -5.09
N VAL A 61 51.41 -7.38 -4.55
CA VAL A 61 52.09 -7.02 -3.30
C VAL A 61 51.11 -6.64 -2.21
N ASN A 62 50.07 -5.86 -2.52
CA ASN A 62 49.08 -5.38 -1.55
C ASN A 62 47.68 -5.92 -1.83
N HIS A 63 47.55 -7.23 -2.06
CA HIS A 63 46.25 -7.84 -2.23
C HIS A 63 45.64 -8.27 -0.89
N HIS A 64 44.43 -7.80 -0.62
CA HIS A 64 43.56 -8.36 0.40
C HIS A 64 42.17 -8.51 -0.21
N ILE A 65 41.59 -9.69 -0.01
CA ILE A 65 40.18 -9.94 -0.18
C ILE A 65 39.75 -10.55 1.15
N GLY A 66 38.72 -9.98 1.74
CA GLY A 66 38.31 -10.41 3.07
C GLY A 66 36.89 -10.02 3.37
N MET A 67 36.47 -10.38 4.57
CA MET A 67 35.20 -9.99 5.15
C MET A 67 35.47 -9.33 6.49
N VAL A 68 34.69 -8.29 6.76
CA VAL A 68 34.73 -7.57 8.02
C VAL A 68 33.86 -8.33 9.03
N MET A 69 34.47 -8.60 10.17
CA MET A 69 33.91 -9.32 11.29
C MET A 69 33.72 -8.36 12.45
N ASP A 70 32.67 -8.56 13.27
CA ASP A 70 32.26 -7.62 14.33
C ASP A 70 33.25 -7.57 15.50
N THR A 71 34.31 -6.81 15.29
CA THR A 71 35.24 -6.27 16.25
C THR A 71 34.66 -5.23 17.22
N LYS A 72 33.96 -5.54 18.32
CA LYS A 72 33.47 -4.53 19.30
C LYS A 72 34.51 -3.45 19.68
N GLU A 73 35.82 -3.74 19.57
CA GLU A 73 36.87 -2.73 19.74
C GLU A 73 37.93 -2.65 18.61
N THR A 74 37.98 -3.59 17.66
CA THR A 74 38.89 -3.54 16.49
C THR A 74 38.36 -4.33 15.29
N ILE A 75 38.23 -3.74 14.10
CA ILE A 75 37.75 -4.46 12.90
C ILE A 75 38.55 -5.76 12.68
N GLY A 76 37.90 -6.91 12.88
CA GLY A 76 38.46 -8.23 12.62
C GLY A 76 38.32 -8.56 11.15
N TRP A 77 39.36 -9.11 10.54
CA TRP A 77 39.34 -9.48 9.13
C TRP A 77 39.51 -10.99 8.98
N ALA A 78 38.58 -11.63 8.28
CA ALA A 78 38.84 -12.96 7.72
C ALA A 78 39.38 -12.79 6.29
N PHE A 79 40.58 -13.30 6.04
CA PHE A 79 41.25 -13.13 4.75
C PHE A 79 41.12 -14.37 3.89
N TYR A 80 40.95 -14.19 2.58
CA TYR A 80 40.96 -15.29 1.63
C TYR A 80 42.23 -16.16 1.79
N GLY A 81 42.03 -17.47 1.91
CA GLY A 81 43.09 -18.45 2.09
C GLY A 81 43.19 -19.48 0.97
N SER A 82 42.06 -20.01 0.48
CA SER A 82 42.06 -21.07 -0.55
C SER A 82 40.69 -21.25 -1.21
N GLY A 83 40.59 -22.13 -2.23
CA GLY A 83 39.33 -22.47 -2.90
C GLY A 83 39.17 -21.96 -4.33
N ASN A 84 40.18 -21.26 -4.86
CA ASN A 84 40.17 -20.71 -6.23
C ASN A 84 39.76 -21.75 -7.30
N GLY A 85 38.82 -21.38 -8.17
CA GLY A 85 38.30 -22.24 -9.25
C GLY A 85 37.28 -23.28 -8.78
N THR A 86 36.72 -23.10 -7.58
CA THR A 86 35.65 -23.96 -7.03
C THR A 86 34.48 -23.09 -6.55
N ASN A 87 33.37 -23.72 -6.16
CA ASN A 87 32.24 -23.01 -5.54
C ASN A 87 32.55 -22.55 -4.12
N ASN A 88 33.59 -23.08 -3.47
CA ASN A 88 33.79 -22.94 -2.04
C ASN A 88 35.11 -22.19 -1.81
N LEU A 89 35.02 -20.95 -1.34
CA LEU A 89 36.19 -20.17 -0.95
C LEU A 89 36.36 -20.24 0.56
N ILE A 90 37.59 -20.47 1.02
CA ILE A 90 37.94 -20.48 2.44
C ILE A 90 38.58 -19.16 2.81
N PHE A 91 37.99 -18.48 3.78
CA PHE A 91 38.51 -17.29 4.45
C PHE A 91 38.99 -17.71 5.84
N ASN A 92 40.18 -17.29 6.25
CA ASN A 92 40.72 -17.65 7.55
C ASN A 92 40.70 -16.42 8.46
N ILE A 93 40.15 -16.58 9.66
CA ILE A 93 40.29 -15.61 10.74
C ILE A 93 41.15 -16.20 11.86
N LEU A 94 42.08 -15.40 12.37
CA LEU A 94 42.88 -15.73 13.54
C LEU A 94 42.18 -15.15 14.77
N ILE A 95 41.87 -15.98 15.75
CA ILE A 95 41.27 -15.51 17.02
C ILE A 95 42.32 -14.69 17.76
N GLY A 96 42.10 -13.38 17.81
CA GLY A 96 42.92 -12.43 18.55
C GLY A 96 42.49 -12.28 20.00
N MET A 97 43.19 -11.42 20.72
CA MET A 97 42.73 -10.91 22.01
C MET A 97 41.37 -10.21 21.84
N ASP A 98 40.52 -10.36 22.86
CA ASP A 98 39.19 -9.75 22.93
C ASP A 98 38.16 -10.23 21.88
N MET A 99 38.55 -11.18 21.01
CA MET A 99 37.61 -11.87 20.12
C MET A 99 36.69 -12.85 20.87
N ASN A 100 35.39 -12.74 20.65
CA ASN A 100 34.36 -13.64 21.16
C ASN A 100 33.44 -14.16 20.04
N SER A 101 32.55 -15.08 20.37
CA SER A 101 31.74 -15.79 19.36
C SER A 101 30.90 -14.86 18.49
N CYS A 102 30.56 -13.66 18.98
CA CYS A 102 29.70 -12.71 18.26
C CYS A 102 30.49 -11.96 17.21
N ASP A 103 31.79 -11.89 17.42
CA ASP A 103 32.74 -11.32 16.48
C ASP A 103 32.97 -12.25 15.28
N LEU A 104 32.35 -13.44 15.24
CA LEU A 104 32.27 -14.26 14.04
C LEU A 104 31.03 -13.96 13.18
N ALA A 105 30.11 -13.11 13.64
CA ALA A 105 29.13 -12.50 12.75
C ALA A 105 29.84 -11.44 11.90
N TYR A 106 29.63 -11.49 10.58
CA TYR A 106 30.13 -10.44 9.69
C TYR A 106 29.26 -9.19 9.86
N THR A 107 29.89 -8.02 9.88
CA THR A 107 29.22 -6.74 10.19
C THR A 107 28.84 -6.00 8.91
N GLN A 108 27.66 -5.36 8.94
CA GLN A 108 27.36 -4.33 7.97
C GLN A 108 28.21 -3.10 8.28
N LEU A 109 29.00 -2.64 7.33
CA LEU A 109 29.69 -1.36 7.42
C LEU A 109 28.73 -0.24 7.01
N ASP A 110 28.71 0.89 7.72
CA ASP A 110 27.83 2.05 7.47
C ASP A 110 27.78 2.52 6.00
N PHE A 111 28.85 2.27 5.25
CA PHE A 111 28.96 2.63 3.84
C PHE A 111 28.14 1.74 2.89
N TRP A 112 27.61 0.61 3.37
CA TRP A 112 26.95 -0.39 2.54
C TRP A 112 25.62 -0.83 3.18
N PRO A 113 24.57 -1.06 2.37
CA PRO A 113 23.26 -1.44 2.89
C PRO A 113 23.16 -2.92 3.29
N TYR A 114 24.25 -3.69 3.22
CA TYR A 114 24.31 -5.10 3.60
C TYR A 114 25.75 -5.56 3.88
N PRO A 115 25.96 -6.63 4.68
CA PRO A 115 27.27 -7.27 4.83
C PRO A 115 27.76 -7.87 3.51
N LYS A 116 29.06 -7.79 3.24
CA LYS A 116 29.64 -8.23 1.96
C LYS A 116 31.09 -8.66 2.08
N ILE A 117 31.57 -9.39 1.08
CA ILE A 117 33.01 -9.55 0.82
C ILE A 117 33.58 -8.21 0.34
N ASP A 118 34.63 -7.74 1.02
CA ASP A 118 35.47 -6.66 0.54
C ASP A 118 36.53 -7.21 -0.42
N PHE A 119 36.49 -6.73 -1.65
CA PHE A 119 37.44 -7.11 -2.67
C PHE A 119 38.79 -6.40 -2.52
N GLY A 120 38.88 -5.29 -1.78
CA GLY A 120 40.13 -4.54 -1.60
C GLY A 120 40.84 -4.25 -2.93
N HIS A 121 42.02 -4.86 -3.12
CA HIS A 121 42.82 -4.79 -4.38
C HIS A 121 42.75 -6.08 -5.23
N GLY A 122 41.79 -6.94 -4.96
CA GLY A 122 41.48 -8.12 -5.75
C GLY A 122 40.11 -8.04 -6.42
N ASN A 123 39.71 -9.15 -6.98
CA ASN A 123 38.40 -9.38 -7.56
C ASN A 123 38.02 -10.85 -7.41
N ILE A 124 36.72 -11.13 -7.38
CA ILE A 124 36.18 -12.48 -7.52
C ILE A 124 35.28 -12.47 -8.75
N VAL A 125 35.57 -13.34 -9.70
CA VAL A 125 34.86 -13.44 -10.98
C VAL A 125 34.33 -14.84 -11.23
N ASP A 126 33.27 -14.96 -12.02
CA ASP A 126 32.78 -16.23 -12.53
C ASP A 126 33.69 -16.80 -13.64
N ALA A 127 33.31 -17.95 -14.20
CA ALA A 127 34.02 -18.57 -15.32
C ALA A 127 34.03 -17.73 -16.62
N ASN A 128 33.16 -16.71 -16.70
CA ASN A 128 33.06 -15.78 -17.84
C ASN A 128 33.84 -14.46 -17.60
N GLY A 129 34.42 -14.28 -16.41
CA GLY A 129 35.13 -13.06 -16.01
C GLY A 129 34.22 -11.93 -15.50
N LEU A 130 32.95 -12.21 -15.18
CA LEU A 130 32.03 -11.26 -14.56
C LEU A 130 32.20 -11.25 -13.04
N GLN A 131 32.22 -10.07 -12.43
CA GLN A 131 32.32 -9.93 -10.98
C GLN A 131 31.09 -10.51 -10.29
N VAL A 132 31.32 -11.30 -9.25
CA VAL A 132 30.26 -11.94 -8.45
C VAL A 132 29.47 -10.92 -7.64
N ASP A 133 28.27 -11.29 -7.19
CA ASP A 133 27.57 -10.54 -6.14
C ASP A 133 28.28 -10.80 -4.79
N PRO A 134 28.88 -9.77 -4.14
CA PRO A 134 29.62 -9.95 -2.89
C PRO A 134 28.72 -10.03 -1.65
N LYS A 135 27.39 -9.88 -1.77
CA LYS A 135 26.48 -9.85 -0.64
C LYS A 135 26.51 -11.15 0.16
N LEU A 136 26.79 -11.04 1.46
CA LEU A 136 26.70 -12.15 2.41
C LEU A 136 25.24 -12.28 2.92
N PRO A 137 24.79 -13.49 3.31
CA PRO A 137 23.49 -13.68 3.97
C PRO A 137 23.37 -12.82 5.23
N THR A 138 22.20 -12.40 5.68
CA THR A 138 22.08 -11.58 6.91
C THR A 138 22.48 -12.41 8.14
N PRO A 139 23.28 -11.90 9.10
CA PRO A 139 23.54 -12.61 10.35
C PRO A 139 22.23 -13.00 11.06
N GLY A 140 22.20 -14.19 11.67
CA GLY A 140 21.02 -14.78 12.29
C GLY A 140 19.99 -15.41 11.33
N GLU A 141 20.12 -15.23 10.01
CA GLU A 141 19.22 -15.84 9.02
C GLU A 141 19.79 -17.15 8.43
N ALA A 142 18.91 -17.96 7.82
CA ALA A 142 19.33 -19.19 7.15
C ALA A 142 20.42 -18.91 6.09
N GLY A 143 21.54 -19.62 6.20
CA GLY A 143 22.70 -19.47 5.32
C GLY A 143 23.83 -18.62 5.90
N SER A 144 23.64 -17.95 7.05
CA SER A 144 24.70 -17.22 7.74
C SER A 144 25.56 -18.13 8.63
N LEU A 145 26.79 -17.70 8.93
CA LEU A 145 27.73 -18.49 9.74
C LEU A 145 27.21 -18.75 11.16
N ASP A 146 26.64 -17.73 11.78
CA ASP A 146 26.09 -17.73 13.14
C ASP A 146 24.75 -18.48 13.25
N PHE A 147 24.02 -18.64 12.14
CA PHE A 147 22.88 -19.54 12.05
C PHE A 147 23.33 -20.99 11.83
N ASN A 148 24.32 -21.20 10.96
CA ASN A 148 24.75 -22.52 10.54
C ASN A 148 25.66 -23.24 11.56
N LYS A 149 26.39 -22.50 12.40
CA LYS A 149 27.44 -23.05 13.26
C LYS A 149 27.42 -22.44 14.66
N GLU A 150 27.62 -23.29 15.67
CA GLU A 150 27.80 -22.88 17.07
C GLU A 150 29.30 -22.88 17.42
N ILE A 151 30.06 -22.00 16.74
CA ILE A 151 31.49 -21.79 17.01
C ILE A 151 31.63 -20.75 18.11
N ILE A 152 32.11 -21.20 19.26
CA ILE A 152 32.34 -20.36 20.42
C ILE A 152 33.81 -19.98 20.48
N THR A 153 34.16 -18.70 20.46
CA THR A 153 35.55 -18.25 20.59
C THR A 153 35.78 -17.62 21.97
N LEU A 154 36.91 -17.93 22.58
CA LEU A 154 37.32 -17.44 23.89
C LEU A 154 38.69 -16.78 23.83
N SER A 155 38.75 -15.49 24.11
CA SER A 155 40.00 -14.80 24.45
C SER A 155 40.36 -15.02 25.92
N VAL A 156 41.65 -14.96 26.28
CA VAL A 156 42.13 -15.25 27.65
C VAL A 156 41.88 -14.12 28.67
N SER A 157 41.16 -13.07 28.30
CA SER A 157 40.69 -12.00 29.19
C SER A 157 39.19 -12.17 29.48
N TRP A 158 38.86 -12.55 30.72
CA TRP A 158 37.51 -12.56 31.33
C TRP A 158 36.60 -13.77 31.04
N PRO A 159 35.62 -14.08 31.93
CA PRO A 159 34.95 -15.38 31.96
C PRO A 159 34.24 -15.68 30.64
N PRO A 160 34.20 -16.97 30.23
CA PRO A 160 33.61 -17.37 28.96
C PRO A 160 32.14 -16.96 28.92
N VAL A 161 31.81 -16.02 28.04
CA VAL A 161 30.43 -15.73 27.69
C VAL A 161 29.97 -16.89 26.82
N LEU A 162 29.29 -17.87 27.42
CA LEU A 162 28.84 -19.11 26.77
C LEU A 162 27.64 -18.88 25.84
N HIS A 163 27.23 -17.64 25.62
CA HIS A 163 26.23 -17.26 24.65
C HIS A 163 26.63 -15.92 24.09
N CYS A 164 26.52 -15.76 22.77
CA CYS A 164 26.28 -14.45 22.24
C CYS A 164 24.98 -13.93 22.80
N ASN A 165 25.07 -13.18 23.89
CA ASN A 165 24.27 -12.00 23.97
C ASN A 165 24.97 -10.95 23.07
N VAL A 166 24.75 -11.06 21.75
CA VAL A 166 24.18 -9.86 21.10
C VAL A 166 23.00 -9.57 22.02
N GLN A 167 22.95 -8.43 22.73
CA GLN A 167 21.73 -8.17 23.48
C GLN A 167 20.62 -8.46 22.49
N SER A 168 19.81 -9.49 22.75
CA SER A 168 18.59 -9.69 21.99
C SER A 168 17.98 -8.30 22.02
N PRO A 169 17.66 -7.72 20.85
CA PRO A 169 17.03 -6.41 20.83
C PRO A 169 15.94 -6.46 21.90
N ILE A 170 16.07 -5.54 22.85
CA ILE A 170 15.35 -5.65 24.12
C ILE A 170 13.89 -5.35 23.77
N ASP A 171 12.99 -6.02 24.46
CA ASP A 171 11.56 -5.72 24.46
C ASP A 171 11.32 -5.05 25.81
N ASN A 172 11.49 -3.73 25.87
CA ASN A 172 11.55 -2.98 27.13
C ASN A 172 10.16 -2.56 27.63
N ASP A 173 9.15 -2.58 26.78
CA ASP A 173 7.74 -2.38 27.13
C ASP A 173 6.91 -3.68 27.19
N GLY A 174 7.41 -4.80 26.65
CA GLY A 174 6.91 -6.16 26.87
C GLY A 174 5.79 -6.59 25.93
N GLU A 175 5.73 -6.03 24.73
CA GLU A 175 4.68 -6.27 23.73
C GLU A 175 5.03 -7.37 22.71
N GLY A 176 6.30 -7.80 22.68
CA GLY A 176 6.79 -8.87 21.81
C GLY A 176 7.38 -8.42 20.48
N TYR A 177 7.51 -7.11 20.26
CA TYR A 177 8.45 -6.53 19.30
C TYR A 177 9.73 -6.13 20.04
N THR A 178 10.83 -6.09 19.31
CA THR A 178 12.15 -5.87 19.90
C THR A 178 12.75 -4.60 19.33
N SER A 179 13.65 -3.95 20.07
CA SER A 179 14.25 -2.64 19.75
C SER A 179 14.91 -2.48 18.37
N ASP A 180 15.04 -3.55 17.57
CA ASP A 180 15.55 -3.54 16.19
C ASP A 180 14.46 -3.34 15.14
N ILE A 181 13.21 -3.60 15.48
CA ILE A 181 12.03 -3.43 14.61
C ILE A 181 11.02 -2.45 15.21
N ASP A 182 11.05 -2.26 16.52
CA ASP A 182 10.24 -1.29 17.25
C ASP A 182 10.91 0.09 17.23
N CYS A 183 10.19 1.08 16.71
CA CYS A 183 10.65 2.45 16.57
C CYS A 183 10.56 3.25 17.89
N ASP A 184 9.79 2.79 18.89
CA ASP A 184 9.81 3.28 20.27
C ASP A 184 9.61 2.14 21.28
N ASP A 185 10.72 1.42 21.57
CA ASP A 185 10.84 0.33 22.58
C ASP A 185 10.60 0.78 24.05
N THR A 186 9.92 1.91 24.25
CA THR A 186 9.46 2.38 25.55
C THR A 186 7.95 2.58 25.62
N ASP A 187 7.23 2.47 24.50
CA ASP A 187 5.80 2.69 24.39
C ASP A 187 5.08 1.52 23.68
N PRO A 188 4.31 0.69 24.42
CA PRO A 188 3.70 -0.52 23.86
C PRO A 188 2.52 -0.25 22.90
N GLU A 189 2.26 1.02 22.57
CA GLU A 189 1.29 1.44 21.56
C GLU A 189 1.96 1.82 20.22
N VAL A 190 3.30 1.80 20.14
CA VAL A 190 4.10 2.16 18.95
C VAL A 190 4.94 0.97 18.51
N ASN A 191 4.52 0.24 17.47
CA ASN A 191 5.18 -0.97 16.99
C ASN A 191 4.71 -1.46 15.62
N PRO A 192 5.45 -2.36 14.94
CA PRO A 192 5.10 -2.91 13.61
C PRO A 192 3.70 -3.54 13.43
N GLY A 193 2.98 -3.82 14.52
CA GLY A 193 1.63 -4.37 14.50
C GLY A 193 0.54 -3.42 14.99
N ALA A 194 0.90 -2.19 15.37
CA ALA A 194 -0.04 -1.18 15.82
C ALA A 194 -0.92 -0.69 14.67
N SER A 195 -1.96 0.06 15.00
CA SER A 195 -2.75 0.79 14.02
C SER A 195 -2.42 2.26 14.16
N GLU A 196 -2.24 2.93 13.03
CA GLU A 196 -2.04 4.38 13.00
C GLU A 196 -3.12 5.14 13.78
N VAL A 197 -2.66 6.15 14.49
CA VAL A 197 -3.44 7.15 15.18
C VAL A 197 -2.96 8.52 14.67
N CYS A 198 -3.89 9.45 14.47
CA CYS A 198 -3.51 10.79 13.99
C CYS A 198 -2.98 11.64 15.15
N ASP A 199 -1.75 11.39 15.57
CA ASP A 199 -1.08 12.01 16.72
C ASP A 199 0.35 12.52 16.42
N GLU A 200 0.73 12.54 15.14
CA GLU A 200 2.04 12.91 14.61
C GLU A 200 3.18 11.92 14.96
N ILE A 201 2.83 10.69 15.34
CA ILE A 201 3.75 9.58 15.59
C ILE A 201 3.57 8.52 14.50
N ASP A 202 4.66 7.85 14.13
CA ASP A 202 4.63 6.63 13.31
C ASP A 202 4.29 5.48 14.27
N ASN A 203 3.00 5.16 14.43
CA ASN A 203 2.59 4.16 15.42
C ASN A 203 2.92 2.75 14.93
N ASP A 204 2.87 2.49 13.62
CA ASP A 204 3.09 1.17 13.05
C ASP A 204 4.52 0.91 12.54
N CYS A 205 5.43 1.86 12.77
CA CYS A 205 6.85 1.79 12.45
C CYS A 205 7.15 1.47 10.97
N ASP A 206 6.26 1.81 10.04
CA ASP A 206 6.46 1.57 8.60
C ASP A 206 7.31 2.65 7.91
N GLY A 207 7.64 3.73 8.64
CA GLY A 207 8.43 4.86 8.19
C GLY A 207 7.59 6.00 7.59
N THR A 208 6.26 5.89 7.61
CA THR A 208 5.32 6.98 7.37
C THR A 208 4.62 7.40 8.67
N VAL A 209 3.96 8.55 8.66
CA VAL A 209 3.38 9.16 9.88
C VAL A 209 1.93 9.52 9.57
N ASP A 210 1.00 8.97 10.34
CA ASP A 210 -0.45 9.06 10.22
C ASP A 210 -1.00 8.79 8.82
N GLU A 211 -0.45 7.81 8.10
CA GLU A 211 -1.01 7.37 6.83
C GLU A 211 -2.36 6.65 7.04
N GLY A 212 -3.27 6.86 6.09
CA GLY A 212 -4.61 6.26 6.15
C GLY A 212 -5.55 6.81 7.22
N VAL A 213 -5.09 7.65 8.15
CA VAL A 213 -5.91 8.23 9.23
C VAL A 213 -6.12 9.75 9.16
N LYS A 214 -5.40 10.45 8.27
CA LYS A 214 -5.61 11.89 8.02
C LYS A 214 -6.94 12.16 7.31
N ASP A 215 -7.62 13.21 7.76
CA ASP A 215 -8.77 13.77 7.06
C ASP A 215 -8.33 14.64 5.88
N THR A 216 -9.19 14.73 4.87
CA THR A 216 -8.98 15.64 3.73
C THR A 216 -9.71 16.95 3.99
N TYR A 217 -9.00 18.06 3.86
CA TYR A 217 -9.53 19.41 3.99
C TYR A 217 -9.35 20.17 2.67
N TYR A 218 -10.23 21.13 2.41
CA TYR A 218 -10.34 21.91 1.17
C TYR A 218 -10.06 23.38 1.47
N TYR A 219 -9.26 24.04 0.64
CA TYR A 219 -8.94 25.46 0.82
C TYR A 219 -10.23 26.29 0.71
N ASP A 220 -10.42 27.22 1.63
CA ASP A 220 -11.56 28.15 1.69
C ASP A 220 -11.02 29.56 1.44
N GLY A 221 -11.05 29.97 0.17
CA GLY A 221 -10.39 31.16 -0.36
C GLY A 221 -11.12 32.47 -0.02
N ASP A 222 -12.45 32.42 0.05
CA ASP A 222 -13.30 33.58 0.30
C ASP A 222 -13.94 33.62 1.71
N SER A 223 -13.69 32.60 2.52
CA SER A 223 -14.07 32.48 3.93
C SER A 223 -15.58 32.28 4.18
N ASP A 224 -16.25 31.50 3.35
CA ASP A 224 -17.68 31.22 3.44
C ASP A 224 -18.05 29.85 4.06
N LEU A 225 -17.04 29.06 4.41
CA LEU A 225 -17.08 27.72 5.02
C LEU A 225 -17.23 26.54 4.05
N TYR A 226 -17.22 26.78 2.75
CA TYR A 226 -17.06 25.76 1.70
C TYR A 226 -15.69 25.94 1.05
N GLY A 227 -15.14 24.88 0.45
CA GLY A 227 -13.81 24.95 -0.14
C GLY A 227 -13.71 24.27 -1.49
N ASP A 228 -12.62 24.57 -2.20
CA ASP A 228 -12.35 24.07 -3.54
C ASP A 228 -11.98 22.57 -3.52
N SER A 229 -12.81 21.75 -4.18
CA SER A 229 -12.54 20.31 -4.41
C SER A 229 -11.18 20.00 -5.07
N GLY A 230 -10.60 20.96 -5.77
CA GLY A 230 -9.31 20.88 -6.46
C GLY A 230 -8.09 21.26 -5.63
N ASP A 231 -8.27 21.96 -4.51
CA ASP A 231 -7.18 22.39 -3.61
C ASP A 231 -7.33 21.73 -2.23
N THR A 232 -6.71 20.56 -2.09
CA THR A 232 -6.85 19.70 -0.91
C THR A 232 -5.56 19.55 -0.13
N ILE A 233 -5.67 19.43 1.18
CA ILE A 233 -4.59 19.00 2.09
C ILE A 233 -5.07 17.87 3.01
N GLN A 234 -4.16 16.97 3.36
CA GLN A 234 -4.43 15.95 4.38
C GLN A 234 -3.79 16.35 5.71
N SER A 235 -4.57 16.24 6.80
CA SER A 235 -4.14 16.64 8.14
C SER A 235 -4.94 15.91 9.23
N CYS A 236 -4.40 15.82 10.45
CA CYS A 236 -5.13 15.31 11.62
C CYS A 236 -6.16 16.30 12.16
N SER A 237 -5.98 17.58 11.87
CA SER A 237 -6.89 18.64 12.29
C SER A 237 -6.99 19.73 11.24
N SER A 238 -8.12 20.43 11.21
CA SER A 238 -8.43 21.48 10.24
C SER A 238 -7.34 22.54 10.20
N PRO A 239 -6.58 22.64 9.09
CA PRO A 239 -5.61 23.71 8.92
C PRO A 239 -6.32 25.07 8.84
N THR A 240 -5.58 26.14 9.15
CA THR A 240 -6.13 27.50 9.02
C THR A 240 -6.41 27.83 7.55
N GLY A 241 -7.63 28.29 7.24
CA GLY A 241 -8.06 28.59 5.87
C GLY A 241 -8.49 27.36 5.07
N TYR A 242 -8.80 26.25 5.75
CA TYR A 242 -9.32 25.05 5.13
C TYR A 242 -10.55 24.54 5.90
N VAL A 243 -11.47 23.89 5.19
CA VAL A 243 -12.71 23.32 5.69
C VAL A 243 -12.87 21.86 5.27
N THR A 244 -13.82 21.13 5.86
CA THR A 244 -14.07 19.72 5.51
C THR A 244 -15.03 19.56 4.34
N ASP A 245 -15.74 20.63 3.96
CA ASP A 245 -16.72 20.58 2.87
C ASP A 245 -16.10 21.14 1.58
N GLY A 246 -15.92 20.27 0.60
CA GLY A 246 -15.20 20.57 -0.64
C GLY A 246 -16.11 20.84 -1.82
N THR A 247 -17.27 21.45 -1.57
CA THR A 247 -18.37 21.57 -2.54
C THR A 247 -18.52 22.97 -3.12
N ASP A 248 -17.54 23.85 -2.91
CA ASP A 248 -17.56 25.18 -3.49
C ASP A 248 -17.29 25.13 -5.00
N CYS A 249 -18.10 25.86 -5.77
CA CYS A 249 -17.96 26.01 -7.21
C CYS A 249 -17.25 27.30 -7.62
N ASP A 250 -17.13 28.31 -6.74
CA ASP A 250 -16.36 29.53 -6.95
C ASP A 250 -15.74 30.04 -5.63
N ASP A 251 -14.57 29.49 -5.29
CA ASP A 251 -13.74 29.79 -4.09
C ASP A 251 -13.14 31.22 -4.08
N THR A 252 -13.71 32.13 -4.87
CA THR A 252 -13.35 33.55 -4.94
C THR A 252 -14.51 34.50 -4.61
N ASP A 253 -15.72 33.98 -4.47
CA ASP A 253 -16.94 34.75 -4.18
C ASP A 253 -17.78 34.11 -3.07
N PRO A 254 -17.80 34.69 -1.85
CA PRO A 254 -18.48 34.09 -0.70
C PRO A 254 -20.02 34.14 -0.80
N GLU A 255 -20.57 34.67 -1.89
CA GLU A 255 -22.00 34.60 -2.24
C GLU A 255 -22.34 33.42 -3.17
N VAL A 256 -21.35 32.59 -3.56
CA VAL A 256 -21.50 31.43 -4.44
C VAL A 256 -21.03 30.16 -3.73
N ASN A 257 -21.95 29.43 -3.12
CA ASN A 257 -21.68 28.19 -2.38
C ASN A 257 -22.97 27.41 -2.11
N PRO A 258 -22.91 26.11 -1.72
CA PRO A 258 -24.10 25.28 -1.47
C PRO A 258 -25.11 25.77 -0.42
N GLY A 259 -24.73 26.75 0.40
CA GLY A 259 -25.63 27.40 1.35
C GLY A 259 -26.29 28.68 0.82
N ALA A 260 -25.85 29.19 -0.33
CA ALA A 260 -26.34 30.42 -0.93
C ALA A 260 -27.79 30.27 -1.42
N SER A 261 -28.40 31.41 -1.73
CA SER A 261 -29.74 31.44 -2.31
C SER A 261 -29.65 31.81 -3.77
N GLU A 262 -30.30 31.01 -4.61
CA GLU A 262 -30.36 31.29 -6.04
C GLU A 262 -31.05 32.61 -6.38
N VAL A 263 -30.48 33.30 -7.36
CA VAL A 263 -31.02 34.51 -7.99
C VAL A 263 -30.82 34.40 -9.49
N CYS A 264 -31.77 34.91 -10.28
CA CYS A 264 -31.66 34.88 -11.74
C CYS A 264 -30.63 35.88 -12.27
N ASP A 265 -29.35 35.55 -12.17
CA ASP A 265 -28.23 36.37 -12.63
C ASP A 265 -27.24 35.62 -13.54
N GLU A 266 -27.59 34.40 -13.94
CA GLU A 266 -26.80 33.48 -14.77
C GLU A 266 -25.59 32.85 -14.04
N ILE A 267 -25.54 32.97 -12.71
CA ILE A 267 -24.57 32.31 -11.83
C ILE A 267 -25.29 31.18 -11.09
N ASP A 268 -24.62 30.05 -10.94
CA ASP A 268 -25.07 28.92 -10.11
C ASP A 268 -24.66 29.23 -8.67
N ASN A 269 -25.49 29.99 -7.93
CA ASN A 269 -25.10 30.50 -6.62
C ASN A 269 -25.00 29.38 -5.58
N ASP A 270 -25.83 28.34 -5.67
CA ASP A 270 -25.90 27.22 -4.73
C ASP A 270 -25.14 25.97 -5.20
N CYS A 271 -24.39 26.08 -6.29
CA CYS A 271 -23.51 25.05 -6.82
C CYS A 271 -24.22 23.71 -7.08
N ASP A 272 -25.53 23.71 -7.33
CA ASP A 272 -26.31 22.51 -7.68
C ASP A 272 -26.31 22.19 -9.18
N GLY A 273 -25.73 23.09 -9.97
CA GLY A 273 -25.64 23.03 -11.43
C GLY A 273 -26.71 23.84 -12.15
N LEU A 274 -27.53 24.64 -11.44
CA LEU A 274 -28.66 25.41 -11.98
C LEU A 274 -28.85 26.78 -11.26
N ASP A 275 -28.75 27.89 -12.00
CA ASP A 275 -28.99 29.27 -11.52
C ASP A 275 -30.37 29.57 -10.85
N MET A 276 -31.43 28.77 -11.06
CA MET A 276 -32.64 28.81 -10.21
C MET A 276 -33.54 27.63 -10.54
N ASP A 277 -33.89 26.82 -9.54
CA ASP A 277 -34.89 25.74 -9.67
C ASP A 277 -35.77 25.70 -8.41
N LYS A 278 -36.80 26.56 -8.36
CA LYS A 278 -37.61 26.74 -7.15
C LYS A 278 -38.48 25.53 -6.84
N ASP A 279 -38.90 24.77 -7.85
CA ASP A 279 -39.76 23.60 -7.67
C ASP A 279 -39.03 22.24 -7.74
N LYS A 280 -37.70 22.27 -7.92
CA LYS A 280 -36.76 21.15 -7.85
C LYS A 280 -37.00 20.08 -8.91
N ASP A 281 -37.36 20.49 -10.13
CA ASP A 281 -37.64 19.60 -11.25
C ASP A 281 -36.44 19.37 -12.19
N GLY A 282 -35.32 20.06 -11.94
CA GLY A 282 -34.07 20.00 -12.68
C GLY A 282 -34.02 20.91 -13.91
N VAL A 283 -34.88 21.94 -14.00
CA VAL A 283 -34.93 22.91 -15.10
C VAL A 283 -34.73 24.33 -14.57
N ASN A 284 -33.88 25.13 -15.23
CA ASN A 284 -33.65 26.52 -14.86
C ASN A 284 -34.89 27.41 -15.11
N ASP A 285 -35.42 28.00 -14.03
CA ASP A 285 -36.58 28.90 -13.96
C ASP A 285 -36.37 30.26 -14.67
N CYS A 286 -35.12 30.72 -14.75
CA CYS A 286 -34.73 32.03 -15.27
C CYS A 286 -34.68 32.10 -16.81
N SER A 287 -34.56 30.94 -17.47
CA SER A 287 -34.43 30.81 -18.92
C SER A 287 -35.73 31.07 -19.71
N GLY A 288 -36.88 31.19 -19.02
CA GLY A 288 -38.21 31.25 -19.65
C GLY A 288 -38.58 29.97 -20.42
N GLN A 289 -37.82 28.89 -20.24
CA GLN A 289 -38.08 27.55 -20.79
C GLN A 289 -38.73 26.63 -19.75
N ASP A 290 -38.73 27.02 -18.49
CA ASP A 290 -39.60 26.42 -17.48
C ASP A 290 -41.04 26.95 -17.67
N TYR A 291 -41.89 26.10 -18.26
CA TYR A 291 -43.31 26.38 -18.46
C TYR A 291 -44.15 26.07 -17.20
N CYS A 292 -43.52 25.59 -16.12
CA CYS A 292 -44.15 25.07 -14.93
C CYS A 292 -43.90 25.88 -13.65
N PHE A 293 -43.14 26.97 -13.73
CA PHE A 293 -42.89 27.97 -12.68
C PHE A 293 -43.91 28.00 -11.55
N GLY A 294 -43.54 27.42 -10.41
CA GLY A 294 -44.34 27.39 -9.18
C GLY A 294 -45.41 26.30 -9.12
N SER A 295 -45.28 25.25 -9.93
CA SER A 295 -46.17 24.09 -9.89
C SER A 295 -45.56 22.98 -9.03
N GLU A 296 -45.96 22.90 -7.76
CA GLU A 296 -45.59 21.76 -6.90
C GLU A 296 -45.92 20.44 -7.63
N ILE A 297 -44.94 19.50 -7.66
CA ILE A 297 -45.15 18.14 -8.17
C ILE A 297 -46.44 17.60 -7.51
N PRO A 298 -47.49 17.28 -8.28
CA PRO A 298 -48.75 16.86 -7.69
C PRO A 298 -48.54 15.62 -6.83
N ASP A 299 -48.77 15.77 -5.51
CA ASP A 299 -48.57 14.74 -4.49
C ASP A 299 -49.04 13.37 -5.01
N PHE A 300 -48.10 12.43 -5.18
CA PHE A 300 -48.40 11.07 -5.63
C PHE A 300 -48.90 10.24 -4.45
N ASN A 301 -50.04 10.63 -3.89
CA ASN A 301 -50.62 9.99 -2.72
C ASN A 301 -51.44 8.77 -3.17
N LEU A 302 -50.78 7.62 -3.36
CA LEU A 302 -51.42 6.36 -3.76
C LEU A 302 -52.17 5.66 -2.61
N TYR A 303 -52.74 6.44 -1.68
CA TYR A 303 -53.47 5.94 -0.51
C TYR A 303 -55.00 5.90 -0.70
N GLN A 304 -55.51 6.02 -1.93
CA GLN A 304 -56.90 5.66 -2.20
C GLN A 304 -57.04 4.15 -2.40
N GLU A 305 -57.17 3.47 -1.27
CA GLU A 305 -57.71 2.10 -1.10
C GLU A 305 -57.24 1.07 -2.13
N ILE A 306 -56.09 0.44 -1.86
CA ILE A 306 -55.86 -0.93 -2.31
C ILE A 306 -56.90 -1.81 -1.58
N LYS A 307 -58.11 -1.91 -2.13
CA LYS A 307 -59.03 -2.99 -1.77
C LYS A 307 -58.34 -4.27 -2.18
N ILE A 308 -57.90 -5.00 -1.16
CA ILE A 308 -57.40 -6.37 -1.24
C ILE A 308 -58.34 -7.15 -2.16
N ASN A 309 -57.93 -7.38 -3.41
CA ASN A 309 -58.34 -8.50 -4.27
C ASN A 309 -57.85 -8.33 -5.72
N ARG A 310 -56.53 -8.19 -5.90
CA ARG A 310 -55.74 -8.75 -7.03
C ARG A 310 -54.42 -8.01 -7.14
N TYR A 311 -53.31 -8.65 -6.76
CA TYR A 311 -52.16 -8.90 -7.64
C TYR A 311 -51.40 -10.11 -7.10
N ALA A 312 -50.94 -10.93 -8.04
CA ALA A 312 -50.23 -12.18 -7.82
C ALA A 312 -48.72 -11.93 -7.71
N LEU A 313 -48.05 -12.60 -6.78
CA LEU A 313 -46.59 -12.77 -6.85
C LEU A 313 -46.31 -13.88 -7.87
N ILE A 314 -45.51 -13.60 -8.89
CA ILE A 314 -44.76 -14.62 -9.60
C ILE A 314 -43.44 -14.72 -8.84
N ASP A 315 -43.37 -15.65 -7.88
CA ASP A 315 -42.08 -16.20 -7.50
C ASP A 315 -41.74 -17.32 -8.49
N HIS A 316 -40.45 -17.50 -8.79
CA HIS A 316 -39.93 -18.56 -9.62
C HIS A 316 -39.98 -19.93 -8.90
N ASP A 317 -41.06 -20.21 -8.16
CA ASP A 317 -41.41 -21.55 -7.73
C ASP A 317 -42.92 -21.64 -7.48
N THR A 318 -43.52 -22.66 -8.09
CA THR A 318 -44.97 -22.87 -8.19
C THR A 318 -45.64 -23.22 -6.86
N SER A 319 -45.78 -22.28 -5.92
CA SER A 319 -46.74 -22.43 -4.82
C SER A 319 -47.27 -21.10 -4.27
N PHE A 320 -48.60 -21.03 -4.10
CA PHE A 320 -49.36 -19.93 -3.52
C PHE A 320 -49.30 -20.03 -1.99
N ASP A 321 -48.68 -19.09 -1.25
CA ASP A 321 -48.83 -18.98 0.21
C ASP A 321 -49.66 -17.74 0.58
N THR A 322 -50.82 -17.96 1.20
CA THR A 322 -51.79 -16.94 1.61
C THR A 322 -51.58 -16.43 3.03
N ARG A 323 -50.34 -16.33 3.53
CA ARG A 323 -50.09 -15.98 4.94
C ARG A 323 -49.04 -14.90 5.12
N PHE A 324 -49.48 -13.64 5.08
CA PHE A 324 -48.86 -12.60 5.92
C PHE A 324 -49.94 -11.69 6.51
N LYS A 325 -50.23 -11.92 7.80
CA LYS A 325 -50.82 -10.95 8.72
C LYS A 325 -49.67 -10.19 9.35
N ASN A 326 -49.53 -8.90 9.03
CA ASN A 326 -49.19 -7.80 9.96
C ASN A 326 -48.72 -6.58 9.15
N SER A 327 -49.44 -5.48 9.30
CA SER A 327 -49.09 -4.16 8.79
C SER A 327 -47.87 -3.61 9.51
N LYS A 328 -46.81 -3.30 8.76
CA LYS A 328 -45.82 -2.29 9.18
C LYS A 328 -45.96 -1.09 8.26
N ASN A 329 -46.09 0.09 8.86
CA ASN A 329 -46.02 1.38 8.18
C ASN A 329 -44.74 1.41 7.33
N LEU A 330 -44.91 1.53 6.02
CA LEU A 330 -43.83 1.79 5.08
C LEU A 330 -43.84 3.30 4.80
N GLY A 331 -42.74 3.98 5.13
CA GLY A 331 -42.40 5.27 4.54
C GLY A 331 -41.04 5.18 3.85
N PRO A 332 -40.60 6.21 3.11
CA PRO A 332 -41.36 7.25 2.41
C PRO A 332 -41.23 7.18 0.87
N LYS A 333 -42.09 7.95 0.18
CA LYS A 333 -42.04 8.51 -1.19
C LYS A 333 -41.25 7.75 -2.28
N ILE A 334 -41.98 7.24 -3.28
CA ILE A 334 -41.44 6.79 -4.57
C ILE A 334 -40.95 8.03 -5.35
N SER A 335 -39.74 7.98 -5.93
CA SER A 335 -39.16 9.08 -6.72
C SER A 335 -39.69 9.13 -8.17
N LEU A 336 -39.62 10.31 -8.82
CA LEU A 336 -40.04 10.48 -10.22
C LEU A 336 -39.29 9.53 -11.17
N LYS A 337 -38.01 9.29 -10.91
CA LYS A 337 -37.18 8.30 -11.63
C LYS A 337 -37.74 6.88 -11.52
N GLN A 338 -38.17 6.46 -10.32
CA GLN A 338 -38.79 5.15 -10.12
C GLN A 338 -40.14 5.00 -10.83
N ILE A 339 -40.87 6.10 -11.03
CA ILE A 339 -42.13 6.12 -11.79
C ILE A 339 -41.85 5.97 -13.29
N LEU A 340 -40.84 6.67 -13.80
CA LEU A 340 -40.45 6.65 -15.22
C LEU A 340 -39.77 5.33 -15.63
N ASP A 341 -39.01 4.71 -14.73
CA ASP A 341 -38.33 3.44 -14.95
C ASP A 341 -39.24 2.21 -14.76
N CYS A 342 -40.52 2.39 -14.43
CA CYS A 342 -41.42 1.26 -14.17
C CYS A 342 -41.70 0.45 -15.46
N LYS A 343 -40.99 -0.66 -15.62
CA LYS A 343 -41.21 -1.66 -16.68
C LYS A 343 -42.23 -2.70 -16.23
N PHE A 344 -42.98 -3.23 -17.19
CA PHE A 344 -43.93 -4.32 -16.95
C PHE A 344 -43.21 -5.55 -16.37
N GLY A 345 -43.44 -5.82 -15.08
CA GLY A 345 -42.96 -7.04 -14.41
C GLY A 345 -41.54 -6.98 -13.85
N ASP A 346 -40.88 -5.82 -13.84
CA ASP A 346 -39.64 -5.64 -13.08
C ASP A 346 -39.99 -5.30 -11.62
N ASN A 347 -39.53 -6.14 -10.70
CA ASN A 347 -39.50 -5.81 -9.28
C ASN A 347 -38.12 -5.26 -8.96
N ASP A 348 -38.05 -4.10 -8.31
CA ASP A 348 -36.82 -3.70 -7.63
C ASP A 348 -36.54 -4.76 -6.54
N ALA A 349 -35.40 -5.46 -6.67
CA ALA A 349 -35.03 -6.53 -5.75
C ALA A 349 -34.93 -6.05 -4.29
N LYS A 350 -34.76 -4.73 -4.07
CA LYS A 350 -34.71 -4.10 -2.74
C LYS A 350 -36.09 -3.79 -2.16
N TYR A 351 -37.12 -3.57 -2.99
CA TYR A 351 -38.44 -3.14 -2.53
C TYR A 351 -39.56 -3.85 -3.29
N LYS A 352 -40.42 -4.61 -2.57
CA LYS A 352 -41.57 -5.34 -3.14
C LYS A 352 -42.73 -4.40 -3.51
N PHE A 353 -42.54 -3.48 -4.46
CA PHE A 353 -43.60 -2.63 -5.00
C PHE A 353 -43.86 -2.99 -6.47
N ALA A 354 -45.13 -3.17 -6.82
CA ALA A 354 -45.57 -3.27 -8.22
C ALA A 354 -46.41 -2.03 -8.55
N CYS A 355 -46.09 -1.32 -9.64
CA CYS A 355 -46.87 -0.17 -10.09
C CYS A 355 -48.29 -0.63 -10.50
N ASP A 356 -49.34 -0.19 -9.80
CA ASP A 356 -50.72 -0.45 -10.23
C ASP A 356 -51.04 0.38 -11.48
N GLN A 357 -51.31 -0.30 -12.59
CA GLN A 357 -51.60 0.31 -13.89
C GLN A 357 -52.79 1.27 -13.84
N ASN A 358 -53.77 1.00 -12.98
CA ASN A 358 -54.97 1.82 -12.89
C ASN A 358 -54.69 3.10 -12.10
N ALA A 359 -53.98 2.99 -10.98
CA ALA A 359 -53.56 4.15 -10.20
C ALA A 359 -52.65 5.11 -10.99
N LEU A 360 -51.68 4.58 -11.75
CA LEU A 360 -50.82 5.41 -12.62
C LEU A 360 -51.62 6.10 -13.73
N LYS A 361 -52.54 5.38 -14.39
CA LYS A 361 -53.41 5.97 -15.43
C LYS A 361 -54.34 7.03 -14.87
N GLU A 362 -54.91 6.81 -13.70
CA GLU A 362 -55.76 7.80 -13.03
C GLU A 362 -54.97 9.04 -12.60
N TRP A 363 -53.76 8.87 -12.09
CA TRP A 363 -52.89 9.99 -11.73
C TRP A 363 -52.48 10.80 -12.97
N ILE A 364 -52.04 10.14 -14.05
CA ILE A 364 -51.71 10.81 -15.33
C ILE A 364 -52.95 11.55 -15.88
N HIS A 365 -54.14 10.96 -15.75
CA HIS A 365 -55.38 11.60 -16.20
C HIS A 365 -55.76 12.82 -15.36
N LYS A 366 -55.64 12.73 -14.03
CA LYS A 366 -55.91 13.84 -13.09
C LYS A 366 -54.91 14.98 -13.27
N ASN A 367 -53.66 14.66 -13.59
CA ASN A 367 -52.56 15.61 -13.76
C ASN A 367 -52.22 15.87 -15.24
N ARG A 368 -53.17 15.64 -16.16
CA ARG A 368 -52.93 15.68 -17.61
C ARG A 368 -52.40 17.02 -18.12
N LYS A 369 -52.75 18.11 -17.46
CA LYS A 369 -52.25 19.46 -17.76
C LYS A 369 -50.77 19.57 -17.35
N TRP A 370 -50.45 19.26 -16.09
CA TRP A 370 -49.07 19.19 -15.58
C TRP A 370 -48.20 18.24 -16.42
N MET A 371 -48.69 17.03 -16.75
CA MET A 371 -48.00 16.08 -17.62
C MET A 371 -47.69 16.63 -19.02
N LYS A 372 -48.58 17.46 -19.58
CA LYS A 372 -48.43 18.01 -20.92
C LYS A 372 -47.51 19.23 -20.92
N ASP A 373 -47.61 20.04 -19.87
CA ASP A 373 -46.93 21.32 -19.76
C ASP A 373 -45.49 21.14 -19.20
N CYS A 374 -45.26 20.17 -18.28
CA CYS A 374 -43.96 19.93 -17.61
C CYS A 374 -43.17 18.71 -18.15
N LEU A 375 -43.82 17.54 -18.36
CA LEU A 375 -43.16 16.31 -18.87
C LEU A 375 -43.13 16.21 -20.41
N GLY A 376 -43.99 16.97 -21.09
CA GLY A 376 -44.12 16.96 -22.54
C GLY A 376 -42.86 17.36 -23.33
N PRO A 377 -42.03 18.31 -22.85
CA PRO A 377 -40.74 18.65 -23.46
C PRO A 377 -39.66 17.59 -23.23
N GLN A 378 -39.58 16.97 -22.04
CA GLN A 378 -38.55 15.97 -21.70
C GLN A 378 -38.77 14.60 -22.37
N LEU A 379 -39.98 14.31 -22.85
CA LEU A 379 -40.36 13.04 -23.50
C LEU A 379 -40.30 13.07 -25.04
N ARG A 380 -39.83 14.16 -25.67
CA ARG A 380 -39.77 14.31 -27.14
C ARG A 380 -38.48 13.85 -27.78
#